data_AF-A0A7X2FSE6-F1
#
_entry.id   AF-A0A7X2FSE6-F1
#
_cell.length_a   1.000
_cell.length_b   1.000
_cell.length_c   1.000
_cell.angle_alpha   90.00
_cell.angle_beta   90.00
_cell.angle_gamma   90.00
#
_symmetry.space_group_name_H-M   'P 1'
#
loop_
_entity.id
_entity.type
_entity.pdbx_description
1 polymer ?
#
loop_
_entity_poly.entity_id
_entity_poly.type
_entity_poly.pdbx_seq_one_letter_code
_entity_poly.pdbx_strand_id
1 'polypeptide(L)'
;MSFFQSLLSLFLGKQDDALAASQAAGAVNNAPGASVVALLSPFGDPQVDGPEGVMMRGLSMRSEVALKVSSKKIEMSGEGALAGRLAAAAEVAHEQALLVNADVVIWGTVAVESGDLNIRLFPVRQEPLTKPGAVGLGDLLRVPVNFSVEISDLIYAAILAAVPPRNELHLREILIELGPVLDRLSETFQAGPPGLTDNQMFSARATYGNCLAALAGRTRNAEMMNIAAETLWKALEMPAAASLPLDAGMAQSHRAACYMSLADLSGEPSCLTTAAEAFASAADAFGADSQPDDWALAQMNRGHALYRHGANSNEPRSLQAAIKAYGEALKVFTRGRSPARWSELMNSQGITLAQLAESFSGTALAEQAVECFMKALEVRRREAVPGLWAASQNNLGAALFSLGKATGDNSLLQRAASSFRGAMEVYREAGSTNNVHVLQKNIGRVERLLETRGVPVTPESKEEDRETADGDESGEKADAPDAGGDTTGKKPD
;
A
#
# COMPACT_ATOMS: atom_id res chain seq x y z
N MET A 1 -0.82 -11.21 31.09
CA MET A 1 -0.36 -12.09 29.99
C MET A 1 -1.48 -12.80 29.22
N SER A 2 -2.73 -12.92 29.69
CA SER A 2 -3.77 -13.67 28.94
C SER A 2 -4.74 -12.86 28.07
N PHE A 3 -4.62 -11.53 27.99
CA PHE A 3 -5.50 -10.68 27.15
C PHE A 3 -4.89 -10.35 25.77
N PHE A 4 -3.55 -10.20 25.70
CA PHE A 4 -2.82 -9.95 24.46
C PHE A 4 -2.64 -11.20 23.58
N GLN A 5 -2.62 -12.39 24.18
CA GLN A 5 -2.61 -13.66 23.42
C GLN A 5 -3.96 -13.95 22.76
N SER A 6 -5.09 -13.58 23.40
CA SER A 6 -6.44 -13.79 22.83
C SER A 6 -6.76 -12.89 21.64
N LEU A 7 -6.24 -11.66 21.59
CA LEU A 7 -6.47 -10.74 20.45
C LEU A 7 -5.62 -11.08 19.24
N LEU A 8 -4.39 -11.57 19.44
CA LEU A 8 -3.50 -12.00 18.35
C LEU A 8 -3.93 -13.36 17.76
N SER A 9 -4.45 -14.27 18.59
CA SER A 9 -5.06 -15.52 18.11
C SER A 9 -6.41 -15.29 17.41
N LEU A 10 -7.14 -14.21 17.73
CA LEU A 10 -8.38 -13.85 17.02
C LEU A 10 -8.12 -13.25 15.63
N PHE A 11 -6.96 -12.61 15.41
CA PHE A 11 -6.62 -11.97 14.13
C PHE A 11 -5.87 -12.92 13.18
N LEU A 12 -4.96 -13.76 13.70
CA LEU A 12 -4.21 -14.73 12.89
C LEU A 12 -4.93 -16.08 12.75
N GLY A 13 -5.62 -16.54 13.80
CA GLY A 13 -6.40 -17.79 13.75
C GLY A 13 -7.59 -17.72 12.80
N LYS A 14 -8.25 -16.55 12.67
CA LYS A 14 -9.33 -16.34 11.70
C LYS A 14 -8.83 -16.28 10.25
N GLN A 15 -7.57 -15.97 9.99
CA GLN A 15 -7.03 -15.87 8.62
C GLN A 15 -6.72 -17.25 8.05
N ASP A 16 -6.14 -18.14 8.85
CA ASP A 16 -5.88 -19.54 8.47
C ASP A 16 -7.16 -20.38 8.46
N ASP A 17 -8.07 -20.16 9.41
CA ASP A 17 -9.40 -20.79 9.40
C ASP A 17 -10.28 -20.28 8.25
N ALA A 18 -10.14 -19.01 7.82
CA ALA A 18 -10.83 -18.49 6.64
C ALA A 18 -10.25 -19.02 5.32
N LEU A 19 -8.94 -19.27 5.26
CA LEU A 19 -8.29 -19.91 4.10
C LEU A 19 -8.66 -21.41 4.02
N ALA A 20 -8.73 -22.10 5.15
CA ALA A 20 -9.19 -23.48 5.23
C ALA A 20 -10.71 -23.62 5.00
N ALA A 21 -11.53 -22.67 5.49
CA ALA A 21 -12.96 -22.60 5.18
C ALA A 21 -13.23 -22.21 3.72
N SER A 22 -12.37 -21.38 3.11
CA SER A 22 -12.40 -21.07 1.67
C SER A 22 -12.13 -22.30 0.80
N GLN A 23 -11.29 -23.24 1.27
CA GLN A 23 -11.05 -24.52 0.60
C GLN A 23 -12.17 -25.55 0.85
N ALA A 24 -12.90 -25.44 1.96
CA ALA A 24 -14.04 -26.32 2.28
C ALA A 24 -15.40 -25.85 1.74
N ALA A 25 -15.56 -24.55 1.44
CA ALA A 25 -16.82 -23.94 0.95
C ALA A 25 -17.03 -24.04 -0.57
N GLY A 26 -16.40 -25.01 -1.22
CA GLY A 26 -16.62 -25.33 -2.64
C GLY A 26 -17.97 -26.00 -2.89
N ALA A 27 -19.09 -25.33 -2.58
CA ALA A 27 -20.43 -25.64 -3.12
C ALA A 27 -21.50 -24.68 -2.53
N VAL A 28 -21.51 -23.40 -2.91
CA VAL A 28 -22.72 -22.57 -2.78
C VAL A 28 -22.86 -21.69 -4.02
N ASN A 29 -23.94 -21.93 -4.77
CA ASN A 29 -24.40 -21.29 -6.01
C ASN A 29 -23.89 -19.85 -6.24
N ASN A 30 -22.78 -19.74 -6.97
CA ASN A 30 -22.51 -18.55 -7.77
C ASN A 30 -23.35 -18.65 -9.06
N ALA A 31 -23.86 -17.53 -9.56
CA ALA A 31 -24.40 -17.52 -10.92
C ALA A 31 -23.28 -18.01 -11.87
N PRO A 32 -23.50 -19.05 -12.68
CA PRO A 32 -22.46 -19.57 -13.56
C PRO A 32 -22.02 -18.47 -14.52
N GLY A 33 -20.77 -18.00 -14.38
CA GLY A 33 -20.15 -17.00 -15.26
C GLY A 33 -19.79 -15.63 -14.65
N ALA A 34 -20.14 -15.35 -13.39
CA ALA A 34 -19.77 -14.06 -12.77
C ALA A 34 -18.31 -14.05 -12.26
N SER A 35 -17.54 -13.07 -12.69
CA SER A 35 -16.13 -12.88 -12.32
C SER A 35 -15.99 -12.28 -10.92
N VAL A 36 -16.88 -11.35 -10.58
CA VAL A 36 -16.89 -10.62 -9.31
C VAL A 36 -18.21 -10.82 -8.58
N VAL A 37 -18.16 -11.05 -7.27
CA VAL A 37 -19.36 -11.09 -6.41
C VAL A 37 -19.43 -9.83 -5.56
N ALA A 38 -20.47 -9.02 -5.74
CA ALA A 38 -20.70 -7.81 -4.94
C ALA A 38 -21.83 -8.03 -3.93
N LEU A 39 -21.61 -7.66 -2.68
CA LEU A 39 -22.65 -7.63 -1.64
C LEU A 39 -23.19 -6.19 -1.50
N LEU A 40 -24.44 -5.98 -1.87
CA LEU A 40 -25.15 -4.73 -1.66
C LEU A 40 -25.74 -4.68 -0.25
N SER A 41 -25.24 -3.78 0.59
CA SER A 41 -25.88 -3.43 1.84
C SER A 41 -27.06 -2.48 1.59
N PRO A 42 -28.19 -2.64 2.30
CA PRO A 42 -29.27 -1.65 2.28
C PRO A 42 -28.78 -0.25 2.65
N PHE A 43 -29.17 0.76 1.85
CA PHE A 43 -29.00 2.20 2.10
C PHE A 43 -30.11 2.73 3.05
N GLY A 44 -31.33 2.16 3.00
CA GLY A 44 -32.55 2.68 3.65
C GLY A 44 -33.36 1.65 4.47
N ASP A 45 -34.66 1.90 4.66
CA ASP A 45 -35.63 0.94 5.23
C ASP A 45 -36.05 -0.05 4.12
N PRO A 46 -35.88 -1.37 4.32
CA PRO A 46 -36.15 -2.39 3.30
C PRO A 46 -37.62 -2.50 2.84
N GLN A 47 -38.57 -1.78 3.45
CA GLN A 47 -40.00 -1.83 3.08
C GLN A 47 -40.48 -0.75 2.11
N VAL A 48 -39.61 0.16 1.69
CA VAL A 48 -39.91 1.17 0.66
C VAL A 48 -39.06 0.86 -0.57
N ASP A 49 -39.58 0.97 -1.79
CA ASP A 49 -38.79 0.87 -3.04
C ASP A 49 -37.70 1.96 -3.03
N GLY A 50 -36.56 1.62 -2.40
CA GLY A 50 -35.49 2.53 -2.08
C GLY A 50 -34.41 2.61 -3.15
N PRO A 51 -33.32 3.34 -2.87
CA PRO A 51 -32.12 3.42 -3.72
C PRO A 51 -31.55 2.07 -4.16
N GLU A 52 -31.75 1.03 -3.36
CA GLU A 52 -31.37 -0.35 -3.65
C GLU A 52 -32.00 -0.84 -4.94
N GLY A 53 -33.29 -0.53 -5.17
CA GLY A 53 -33.99 -0.92 -6.39
C GLY A 53 -33.39 -0.27 -7.64
N VAL A 54 -32.92 0.97 -7.52
CA VAL A 54 -32.23 1.67 -8.63
C VAL A 54 -30.87 1.04 -8.90
N MET A 55 -30.07 0.78 -7.85
CA MET A 55 -28.78 0.11 -7.97
C MET A 55 -28.92 -1.30 -8.57
N MET A 56 -29.90 -2.08 -8.10
CA MET A 56 -30.21 -3.39 -8.63
C MET A 56 -30.57 -3.31 -10.11
N ARG A 57 -31.44 -2.38 -10.53
CA ARG A 57 -31.79 -2.21 -11.94
C ARG A 57 -30.57 -1.81 -12.79
N GLY A 58 -29.77 -0.86 -12.33
CA GLY A 58 -28.58 -0.38 -13.05
C GLY A 58 -27.50 -1.45 -13.22
N LEU A 59 -27.34 -2.36 -12.25
CA LEU A 59 -26.34 -3.43 -12.27
C LEU A 59 -26.87 -4.76 -12.80
N SER A 60 -28.19 -5.01 -12.80
CA SER A 60 -28.80 -6.29 -13.21
C SER A 60 -28.52 -6.69 -14.66
N MET A 61 -28.17 -5.73 -15.52
CA MET A 61 -27.82 -5.98 -16.92
C MET A 61 -26.34 -6.37 -17.12
N ARG A 62 -25.56 -6.48 -16.03
CA ARG A 62 -24.11 -6.79 -16.03
C ARG A 62 -23.91 -8.22 -15.53
N SER A 63 -23.78 -9.20 -16.43
CA SER A 63 -23.68 -10.62 -16.08
C SER A 63 -22.42 -10.98 -15.29
N GLU A 64 -21.38 -10.15 -15.38
CA GLU A 64 -20.04 -10.43 -14.87
C GLU A 64 -19.87 -10.01 -13.40
N VAL A 65 -20.81 -9.22 -12.88
CA VAL A 65 -20.92 -8.88 -11.45
C VAL A 65 -22.17 -9.54 -10.87
N ALA A 66 -21.98 -10.60 -10.08
CA ALA A 66 -23.06 -11.21 -9.32
C ALA A 66 -23.42 -10.34 -8.11
N LEU A 67 -24.62 -9.76 -8.13
CA LEU A 67 -25.11 -8.91 -7.05
C LEU A 67 -25.91 -9.72 -6.02
N LYS A 68 -25.41 -9.77 -4.78
CA LYS A 68 -26.11 -10.34 -3.62
C LYS A 68 -26.61 -9.18 -2.76
N VAL A 69 -27.83 -9.25 -2.25
CA VAL A 69 -28.37 -8.22 -1.34
C VAL A 69 -28.28 -8.72 0.10
N SER A 70 -27.70 -7.92 0.98
CA SER A 70 -27.65 -8.25 2.40
C SER A 70 -29.02 -8.05 3.04
N SER A 71 -29.43 -8.98 3.89
CA SER A 71 -30.61 -8.83 4.75
C SER A 71 -30.34 -7.99 5.99
N LYS A 72 -29.07 -7.63 6.26
CA LYS A 72 -28.64 -6.86 7.42
C LYS A 72 -28.05 -5.53 6.97
N LYS A 73 -28.63 -4.44 7.46
CA LYS A 73 -28.09 -3.11 7.24
C LYS A 73 -26.76 -2.94 7.97
N ILE A 74 -25.77 -2.36 7.30
CA ILE A 74 -24.53 -1.91 7.92
C ILE A 74 -24.76 -0.49 8.44
N GLU A 75 -24.83 -0.35 9.75
CA GLU A 75 -25.00 0.95 10.41
C GLU A 75 -23.66 1.61 10.68
N MET A 76 -23.60 2.92 10.45
CA MET A 76 -22.48 3.74 10.90
C MET A 76 -22.75 4.15 12.35
N SER A 77 -22.43 3.25 13.30
CA SER A 77 -22.65 3.46 14.73
C SER A 77 -21.42 4.07 15.44
N GLY A 78 -21.65 4.67 16.60
CA GLY A 78 -20.60 5.16 17.50
C GLY A 78 -20.38 6.68 17.48
N GLU A 79 -19.71 7.18 18.51
CA GLU A 79 -19.28 8.57 18.64
C GLU A 79 -17.80 8.71 18.21
N GLY A 80 -17.41 9.86 17.67
CA GLY A 80 -16.02 10.16 17.31
C GLY A 80 -15.81 10.52 15.84
N ALA A 81 -14.53 10.60 15.45
CA ALA A 81 -14.10 11.02 14.11
C ALA A 81 -14.68 10.12 13.01
N LEU A 82 -14.96 10.70 11.85
CA LEU A 82 -15.57 10.02 10.72
C LEU A 82 -14.81 8.75 10.32
N ALA A 83 -13.48 8.79 10.25
CA ALA A 83 -12.70 7.61 9.88
C ALA A 83 -12.81 6.44 10.85
N GLY A 84 -12.91 6.69 12.16
CA GLY A 84 -13.12 5.60 13.13
C GLY A 84 -14.46 4.91 12.92
N ARG A 85 -15.51 5.68 12.62
CA ARG A 85 -16.85 5.16 12.31
C ARG A 85 -16.88 4.42 10.97
N LEU A 86 -16.15 4.91 9.97
CA LEU A 86 -16.00 4.23 8.68
C LEU A 86 -15.22 2.91 8.80
N ALA A 87 -14.17 2.88 9.62
CA ALA A 87 -13.41 1.66 9.89
C ALA A 87 -14.30 0.60 10.55
N ALA A 88 -15.07 0.97 11.58
CA ALA A 88 -16.01 0.05 12.22
C ALA A 88 -17.09 -0.47 11.24
N ALA A 89 -17.64 0.40 10.38
CA ALA A 89 -18.58 -0.02 9.35
C ALA A 89 -17.94 -0.98 8.34
N ALA A 90 -16.69 -0.74 7.94
CA ALA A 90 -15.95 -1.61 7.03
C ALA A 90 -15.62 -2.98 7.64
N GLU A 91 -15.36 -3.06 8.95
CA GLU A 91 -15.20 -4.34 9.65
C GLU A 91 -16.48 -5.18 9.59
N VAL A 92 -17.63 -4.58 9.91
CA VAL A 92 -18.94 -5.26 9.80
C VAL A 92 -19.23 -5.66 8.35
N ALA A 93 -18.92 -4.79 7.39
CA ALA A 93 -19.07 -5.07 5.96
C ALA A 93 -18.25 -6.31 5.56
N HIS A 94 -16.99 -6.36 5.98
CA HIS A 94 -16.08 -7.46 5.69
C HIS A 94 -16.59 -8.78 6.26
N GLU A 95 -17.05 -8.79 7.52
CA GLU A 95 -17.64 -10.00 8.13
C GLU A 95 -18.85 -10.51 7.34
N GLN A 96 -19.74 -9.61 6.92
CA GLN A 96 -20.90 -10.00 6.11
C GLN A 96 -20.49 -10.52 4.72
N ALA A 97 -19.48 -9.91 4.10
CA ALA A 97 -18.98 -10.32 2.79
C ALA A 97 -18.42 -11.75 2.81
N LEU A 98 -17.66 -12.10 3.85
CA LEU A 98 -17.11 -13.44 4.03
C LEU A 98 -18.19 -14.52 4.13
N LEU A 99 -19.32 -14.24 4.79
CA LEU A 99 -20.44 -15.19 4.93
C LEU A 99 -21.09 -15.57 3.61
N VAL A 100 -21.00 -14.70 2.60
CA VAL A 100 -21.61 -14.91 1.28
C VAL A 100 -20.58 -15.04 0.16
N ASN A 101 -19.30 -15.14 0.53
CA ASN A 101 -18.17 -15.20 -0.41
C ASN A 101 -18.19 -14.05 -1.44
N ALA A 102 -18.44 -12.82 -0.97
CA ALA A 102 -18.36 -11.62 -1.80
C ALA A 102 -16.91 -11.12 -1.90
N ASP A 103 -16.56 -10.51 -3.03
CA ASP A 103 -15.26 -9.87 -3.27
C ASP A 103 -15.24 -8.41 -2.80
N VAL A 104 -16.40 -7.75 -2.80
CA VAL A 104 -16.56 -6.35 -2.41
C VAL A 104 -17.95 -6.09 -1.82
N VAL A 105 -18.04 -5.19 -0.84
CA VAL A 105 -19.31 -4.66 -0.34
C VAL A 105 -19.57 -3.30 -0.96
N ILE A 106 -20.76 -3.15 -1.52
CA ILE A 106 -21.34 -1.86 -1.90
C ILE A 106 -22.12 -1.37 -0.70
N TRP A 107 -21.64 -0.30 -0.08
CA TRP A 107 -22.27 0.32 1.06
C TRP A 107 -22.52 1.79 0.78
N GLY A 108 -23.54 2.37 1.39
CA GLY A 108 -23.68 3.80 1.34
C GLY A 108 -24.81 4.36 2.18
N THR A 109 -25.00 5.66 2.04
CA THR A 109 -26.03 6.41 2.76
C THR A 109 -26.81 7.29 1.79
N VAL A 110 -28.01 7.70 2.20
CA VAL A 110 -28.77 8.76 1.52
C VAL A 110 -28.51 10.06 2.27
N ALA A 111 -28.05 11.09 1.58
CA ALA A 111 -27.87 12.42 2.16
C ALA A 111 -29.23 12.98 2.58
N VAL A 112 -29.35 13.41 3.84
CA VAL A 112 -30.64 13.83 4.42
C VAL A 112 -31.22 15.06 3.70
N GLU A 113 -30.36 16.00 3.30
CA GLU A 113 -30.80 17.28 2.71
C GLU A 113 -31.00 17.20 1.20
N SER A 114 -30.04 16.61 0.46
CA SER A 114 -30.09 16.56 -1.00
C SER A 114 -30.81 15.32 -1.55
N GLY A 115 -30.93 14.26 -0.74
CA GLY A 115 -31.38 12.95 -1.20
C GLY A 115 -30.33 12.17 -1.99
N ASP A 116 -29.11 12.70 -2.17
CA ASP A 116 -28.06 12.04 -2.95
C ASP A 116 -27.63 10.70 -2.35
N LEU A 117 -27.23 9.78 -3.22
CA LEU A 117 -26.60 8.52 -2.83
C LEU A 117 -25.10 8.73 -2.64
N ASN A 118 -24.64 8.36 -1.46
CA ASN A 118 -23.24 8.38 -1.05
C ASN A 118 -22.73 6.93 -1.06
N ILE A 119 -22.11 6.51 -2.15
CA ILE A 119 -21.67 5.14 -2.39
C ILE A 119 -20.19 4.97 -2.02
N ARG A 120 -19.89 3.90 -1.29
CA ARG A 120 -18.55 3.42 -0.96
C ARG A 120 -18.40 1.96 -1.33
N LEU A 121 -17.17 1.59 -1.64
CA LEU A 121 -16.79 0.21 -1.92
C LEU A 121 -15.81 -0.25 -0.85
N PHE A 122 -16.13 -1.37 -0.19
CA PHE A 122 -15.26 -2.01 0.76
C PHE A 122 -14.79 -3.35 0.18
N PRO A 123 -13.64 -3.39 -0.51
CA PRO A 123 -13.10 -4.63 -1.03
C PRO A 123 -12.69 -5.54 0.12
N VAL A 124 -12.97 -6.84 -0.02
CA VAL A 124 -12.64 -7.83 1.02
C VAL A 124 -11.13 -8.01 1.14
N ARG A 125 -10.43 -8.07 0.01
CA ARG A 125 -8.96 -7.96 -0.02
C ARG A 125 -8.59 -6.49 -0.14
N GLN A 126 -7.84 -5.98 0.83
CA GLN A 126 -7.36 -4.60 0.79
C GLN A 126 -6.00 -4.51 0.09
N GLU A 127 -5.82 -3.45 -0.68
CA GLU A 127 -4.53 -3.06 -1.25
C GLU A 127 -4.04 -1.77 -0.58
N PRO A 128 -2.72 -1.57 -0.43
CA PRO A 128 -2.21 -0.32 0.09
C PRO A 128 -2.60 0.83 -0.84
N LEU A 129 -2.97 1.99 -0.28
CA LEU A 129 -3.36 3.17 -1.07
C LEU A 129 -2.25 3.72 -1.98
N THR A 130 -1.02 3.28 -1.79
CA THR A 130 0.09 3.56 -2.71
C THR A 130 0.01 2.79 -4.01
N LYS A 131 -0.85 1.76 -4.09
CA LYS A 131 -1.12 1.02 -5.33
C LYS A 131 -2.16 1.78 -6.15
N PRO A 132 -1.88 2.10 -7.43
CA PRO A 132 -2.85 2.76 -8.31
C PRO A 132 -4.16 1.98 -8.40
N GLY A 133 -5.29 2.66 -8.22
CA GLY A 133 -6.61 2.04 -8.27
C GLY A 133 -7.13 1.47 -6.95
N ALA A 134 -6.32 1.47 -5.89
CA ALA A 134 -6.78 1.05 -4.57
C ALA A 134 -7.91 1.96 -4.07
N VAL A 135 -8.86 1.39 -3.32
CA VAL A 135 -9.99 2.12 -2.75
C VAL A 135 -9.84 2.17 -1.24
N GLY A 136 -9.82 3.37 -0.69
CA GLY A 136 -9.76 3.63 0.76
C GLY A 136 -11.13 3.92 1.36
N LEU A 137 -11.17 3.94 2.70
CA LEU A 137 -12.41 4.16 3.44
C LEU A 137 -13.05 5.54 3.19
N GLY A 138 -12.20 6.53 2.87
CA GLY A 138 -12.63 7.90 2.56
C GLY A 138 -13.16 8.07 1.13
N ASP A 139 -12.93 7.12 0.23
CA ASP A 139 -13.41 7.22 -1.15
C ASP A 139 -14.93 7.18 -1.19
N LEU A 140 -15.51 8.20 -1.81
CA LEU A 140 -16.95 8.42 -1.82
C LEU A 140 -17.40 8.87 -3.19
N LEU A 141 -18.30 8.09 -3.80
CA LEU A 141 -18.99 8.46 -5.02
C LEU A 141 -20.36 9.04 -4.66
N ARG A 142 -20.59 10.31 -5.02
CA ARG A 142 -21.88 11.00 -4.81
C ARG A 142 -22.65 11.06 -6.11
N VAL A 143 -23.87 10.53 -6.10
CA VAL A 143 -24.72 10.47 -7.30
C VAL A 143 -26.17 10.77 -6.95
N PRO A 144 -26.96 11.34 -7.87
CA PRO A 144 -28.40 11.48 -7.65
C PRO A 144 -29.06 10.09 -7.54
N VAL A 145 -30.20 9.99 -6.84
CA VAL A 145 -30.94 8.71 -6.70
C VAL A 145 -31.30 8.12 -8.07
N ASN A 146 -31.72 8.97 -9.01
CA ASN A 146 -32.03 8.58 -10.38
C ASN A 146 -30.85 8.92 -11.30
N PHE A 147 -29.75 8.19 -11.12
CA PHE A 147 -28.54 8.40 -11.91
C PHE A 147 -28.66 7.83 -13.35
N SER A 148 -27.87 8.39 -14.26
CA SER A 148 -27.89 8.03 -15.68
C SER A 148 -27.18 6.69 -15.95
N VAL A 149 -27.28 6.19 -17.19
CA VAL A 149 -26.58 4.96 -17.60
C VAL A 149 -25.07 5.13 -17.46
N GLU A 150 -24.51 6.29 -17.77
CA GLU A 150 -23.08 6.58 -17.64
C GLU A 150 -22.60 6.50 -16.18
N ILE A 151 -23.44 6.93 -15.24
CA ILE A 151 -23.13 6.79 -13.81
C ILE A 151 -23.26 5.32 -13.37
N SER A 152 -24.21 4.58 -13.94
CA SER A 152 -24.31 3.14 -13.74
C SER A 152 -23.06 2.41 -14.26
N ASP A 153 -22.55 2.80 -15.43
CA ASP A 153 -21.29 2.32 -16.01
C ASP A 153 -20.10 2.66 -15.11
N LEU A 154 -20.07 3.87 -14.52
CA LEU A 154 -19.02 4.26 -13.57
C LEU A 154 -19.05 3.40 -12.30
N ILE A 155 -20.24 3.16 -11.73
CA ILE A 155 -20.40 2.30 -10.55
C ILE A 155 -19.92 0.88 -10.86
N TYR A 156 -20.30 0.35 -12.03
CA TYR A 156 -19.84 -0.96 -12.50
C TYR A 156 -18.31 -1.01 -12.65
N ALA A 157 -17.70 0.00 -13.29
CA ALA A 157 -16.26 0.10 -13.43
C ALA A 157 -15.55 0.19 -12.06
N ALA A 158 -16.12 0.95 -11.12
CA ALA A 158 -15.58 1.10 -9.77
C ALA A 158 -15.59 -0.23 -9.00
N ILE A 159 -16.65 -1.04 -9.14
CA ILE A 159 -16.74 -2.38 -8.55
C ILE A 159 -15.61 -3.28 -9.08
N LEU A 160 -15.41 -3.32 -10.41
CA LEU A 160 -14.36 -4.11 -11.06
C LEU A 160 -12.94 -3.63 -10.69
N ALA A 161 -12.75 -2.31 -10.60
CA ALA A 161 -11.49 -1.69 -10.22
C ALA A 161 -11.15 -1.94 -8.74
N ALA A 162 -12.15 -1.93 -7.85
CA ALA A 162 -11.94 -2.10 -6.41
C ALA A 162 -11.47 -3.51 -6.01
N VAL A 163 -11.77 -4.54 -6.81
CA VAL A 163 -11.48 -5.94 -6.45
C VAL A 163 -10.06 -6.33 -6.87
N PRO A 164 -9.17 -6.71 -5.93
CA PRO A 164 -7.87 -7.26 -6.27
C PRO A 164 -8.04 -8.65 -6.92
N PRO A 165 -7.36 -8.91 -8.05
CA PRO A 165 -7.45 -10.21 -8.72
C PRO A 165 -6.93 -11.34 -7.84
N ARG A 166 -7.61 -12.50 -7.87
CA ARG A 166 -7.23 -13.70 -7.10
C ARG A 166 -6.05 -14.45 -7.72
N ASN A 167 -5.98 -14.38 -9.04
CA ASN A 167 -5.02 -15.06 -9.90
C ASN A 167 -5.07 -14.42 -11.30
N GLU A 168 -4.21 -14.90 -12.20
CA GLU A 168 -4.08 -14.41 -13.57
C GLU A 168 -5.36 -14.58 -14.40
N LEU A 169 -6.13 -15.65 -14.20
CA LEU A 169 -7.40 -15.85 -14.91
C LEU A 169 -8.42 -14.80 -14.49
N HIS A 170 -8.59 -14.61 -13.19
CA HIS A 170 -9.50 -13.60 -12.63
C HIS A 170 -9.08 -12.18 -13.05
N LEU A 171 -7.77 -11.91 -13.14
CA LEU A 171 -7.29 -10.65 -13.70
C LEU A 171 -7.80 -10.45 -15.14
N ARG A 172 -7.65 -11.44 -16.02
CA ARG A 172 -8.10 -11.35 -17.41
C ARG A 172 -9.61 -11.14 -17.51
N GLU A 173 -10.38 -11.87 -16.70
CA GLU A 173 -11.83 -11.72 -16.62
C GLU A 173 -12.24 -10.29 -16.24
N ILE A 174 -11.57 -9.68 -15.25
CA ILE A 174 -11.82 -8.28 -14.88
C ILE A 174 -11.44 -7.33 -16.02
N LEU A 175 -10.30 -7.56 -16.69
CA LEU A 175 -9.79 -6.67 -17.74
C LEU A 175 -10.66 -6.65 -19.00
N ILE A 176 -11.26 -7.79 -19.37
CA ILE A 176 -12.20 -7.90 -20.49
C ILE A 176 -13.40 -6.97 -20.31
N GLU A 177 -13.81 -6.73 -19.07
CA GLU A 177 -14.94 -5.86 -18.74
C GLU A 177 -14.53 -4.42 -18.46
N LEU A 178 -13.47 -4.23 -17.66
CA LEU A 178 -13.06 -2.91 -17.16
C LEU A 178 -12.56 -1.99 -18.28
N GLY A 179 -11.80 -2.51 -19.24
CA GLY A 179 -11.30 -1.73 -20.39
C GLY A 179 -12.44 -1.13 -21.21
N PRO A 180 -13.32 -1.96 -21.81
CA PRO A 180 -14.41 -1.47 -22.65
C PRO A 180 -15.39 -0.53 -21.94
N VAL A 181 -15.66 -0.71 -20.64
CA VAL A 181 -16.52 0.25 -19.92
C VAL A 181 -15.83 1.60 -19.73
N LEU A 182 -14.53 1.63 -19.42
CA LEU A 182 -13.80 2.90 -19.29
C LEU A 182 -13.66 3.61 -20.64
N ASP A 183 -13.46 2.86 -21.73
CA ASP A 183 -13.42 3.43 -23.08
C ASP A 183 -14.75 4.13 -23.45
N ARG A 184 -15.91 3.51 -23.14
CA ARG A 184 -17.22 4.14 -23.35
C ARG A 184 -17.41 5.41 -22.51
N LEU A 185 -16.85 5.44 -21.31
CA LEU A 185 -16.94 6.58 -20.39
C LEU A 185 -15.99 7.73 -20.76
N SER A 186 -15.01 7.50 -21.62
CA SER A 186 -13.97 8.48 -21.95
C SER A 186 -14.54 9.79 -22.48
N GLU A 187 -15.41 9.75 -23.49
CA GLU A 187 -16.04 10.96 -24.05
C GLU A 187 -16.91 11.68 -23.01
N THR A 188 -17.67 10.92 -22.22
CA THR A 188 -18.51 11.46 -21.14
C THR A 188 -17.68 12.22 -20.12
N PHE A 189 -16.57 11.67 -19.66
CA PHE A 189 -15.73 12.32 -18.63
C PHE A 189 -14.80 13.39 -19.19
N GLN A 190 -14.53 13.40 -20.49
CA GLN A 190 -13.94 14.54 -21.19
C GLN A 190 -14.90 15.74 -21.22
N ALA A 191 -16.17 15.54 -21.57
CA ALA A 191 -17.18 16.59 -21.63
C ALA A 191 -17.75 16.98 -20.26
N GLY A 192 -17.75 16.04 -19.30
CA GLY A 192 -18.47 16.12 -18.04
C GLY A 192 -19.87 15.49 -18.14
N PRO A 193 -20.21 14.44 -17.36
CA PRO A 193 -21.56 13.88 -17.34
C PRO A 193 -22.63 14.94 -17.04
N PRO A 194 -23.68 15.06 -17.88
CA PRO A 194 -24.70 16.10 -17.71
C PRO A 194 -25.54 15.84 -16.45
N GLY A 195 -26.07 16.92 -15.87
CA GLY A 195 -27.03 16.85 -14.77
C GLY A 195 -26.45 16.56 -13.38
N LEU A 196 -25.12 16.52 -13.25
CA LEU A 196 -24.45 16.44 -11.95
C LEU A 196 -24.20 17.84 -11.36
N THR A 197 -24.32 17.94 -10.04
CA THR A 197 -23.78 19.09 -9.29
C THR A 197 -22.26 19.06 -9.27
N ASP A 198 -21.61 20.18 -8.91
CA ASP A 198 -20.13 20.24 -8.83
C ASP A 198 -19.55 19.18 -7.89
N ASN A 199 -20.21 18.91 -6.76
CA ASN A 199 -19.78 17.90 -5.79
C ASN A 199 -19.90 16.47 -6.34
N GLN A 200 -20.99 16.20 -7.05
CA GLN A 200 -21.21 14.90 -7.71
C GLN A 200 -20.20 14.71 -8.84
N MET A 201 -20.02 15.72 -9.70
CA MET A 201 -19.07 15.73 -10.80
C MET A 201 -17.63 15.54 -10.31
N PHE A 202 -17.23 16.22 -9.24
CA PHE A 202 -15.92 16.03 -8.60
C PHE A 202 -15.73 14.56 -8.21
N SER A 203 -16.67 13.99 -7.45
CA SER A 203 -16.56 12.60 -6.97
C SER A 203 -16.59 11.58 -8.11
N ALA A 204 -17.39 11.83 -9.14
CA ALA A 204 -17.50 10.97 -10.31
C ALA A 204 -16.19 10.98 -11.12
N ARG A 205 -15.60 12.17 -11.36
CA ARG A 205 -14.33 12.29 -12.08
C ARG A 205 -13.16 11.69 -11.27
N ALA A 206 -13.14 11.88 -9.95
CA ALA A 206 -12.14 11.24 -9.09
C ALA A 206 -12.26 9.72 -9.13
N THR A 207 -13.47 9.18 -9.06
CA THR A 207 -13.73 7.73 -9.18
C THR A 207 -13.30 7.20 -10.55
N TYR A 208 -13.63 7.90 -11.63
CA TYR A 208 -13.23 7.52 -12.98
C TYR A 208 -11.71 7.50 -13.15
N GLY A 209 -11.02 8.54 -12.65
CA GLY A 209 -9.56 8.60 -12.61
C GLY A 209 -8.94 7.43 -11.83
N ASN A 210 -9.51 7.05 -10.69
CA ASN A 210 -9.01 5.90 -9.93
C ASN A 210 -9.26 4.56 -10.66
N CYS A 211 -10.37 4.42 -11.40
CA CYS A 211 -10.62 3.24 -12.23
C CYS A 211 -9.60 3.13 -13.37
N LEU A 212 -9.27 4.24 -14.03
CA LEU A 212 -8.20 4.30 -15.03
C LEU A 212 -6.85 3.92 -14.42
N ALA A 213 -6.55 4.39 -13.21
CA ALA A 213 -5.33 4.04 -12.48
C ALA A 213 -5.24 2.52 -12.20
N ALA A 214 -6.36 1.90 -11.80
CA ALA A 214 -6.46 0.46 -11.59
C ALA A 214 -6.15 -0.32 -12.88
N LEU A 215 -6.79 0.08 -14.00
CA LEU A 215 -6.57 -0.55 -15.30
C LEU A 215 -5.12 -0.37 -15.78
N ALA A 216 -4.59 0.85 -15.69
CA ALA A 216 -3.23 1.17 -16.08
C ALA A 216 -2.19 0.38 -15.27
N GLY A 217 -2.38 0.26 -13.95
CA GLY A 217 -1.49 -0.50 -13.07
C GLY A 217 -1.51 -2.00 -13.40
N ARG A 218 -2.68 -2.56 -13.68
CA ARG A 218 -2.88 -3.97 -14.05
C ARG A 218 -2.29 -4.32 -15.41
N THR A 219 -2.32 -3.38 -16.35
CA THR A 219 -1.81 -3.56 -17.72
C THR A 219 -0.38 -3.02 -17.90
N ARG A 220 0.20 -2.42 -16.86
CA ARG A 220 1.49 -1.71 -16.89
C ARG A 220 1.56 -0.65 -18.00
N ASN A 221 0.45 0.05 -18.25
CA ASN A 221 0.34 1.07 -19.29
C ASN A 221 0.66 2.46 -18.73
N ALA A 222 1.85 2.97 -19.03
CA ALA A 222 2.32 4.28 -18.55
C ALA A 222 1.49 5.46 -19.11
N GLU A 223 1.10 5.41 -20.39
CA GLU A 223 0.29 6.46 -21.02
C GLU A 223 -1.08 6.58 -20.33
N MET A 224 -1.75 5.44 -20.12
CA MET A 224 -3.02 5.39 -19.40
C MET A 224 -2.86 5.82 -17.94
N MET A 225 -1.74 5.50 -17.29
CA MET A 225 -1.45 5.96 -15.93
C MET A 225 -1.33 7.49 -15.88
N ASN A 226 -0.74 8.11 -16.89
CA ASN A 226 -0.70 9.57 -17.01
C ASN A 226 -2.10 10.16 -17.23
N ILE A 227 -2.93 9.57 -18.10
CA ILE A 227 -4.32 9.97 -18.28
C ILE A 227 -5.11 9.88 -16.96
N ALA A 228 -4.88 8.84 -16.16
CA ALA A 228 -5.48 8.70 -14.84
C ALA A 228 -5.06 9.84 -13.90
N ALA A 229 -3.76 10.14 -13.82
CA ALA A 229 -3.22 11.24 -13.01
C ALA A 229 -3.78 12.61 -13.44
N GLU A 230 -3.88 12.87 -14.74
CA GLU A 230 -4.47 14.09 -15.31
C GLU A 230 -5.98 14.19 -15.03
N THR A 231 -6.69 13.07 -15.09
CA THR A 231 -8.12 13.01 -14.77
C THR A 231 -8.38 13.38 -13.31
N LEU A 232 -7.55 12.86 -12.40
CA LEU A 232 -7.58 13.21 -10.98
C LEU A 232 -7.22 14.68 -10.76
N TRP A 233 -6.22 15.20 -11.46
CA TRP A 233 -5.87 16.63 -11.42
C TRP A 233 -7.04 17.52 -11.86
N LYS A 234 -7.69 17.20 -12.97
CA LYS A 234 -8.87 17.93 -13.46
C LYS A 234 -10.06 17.87 -12.50
N ALA A 235 -10.18 16.83 -11.67
CA ALA A 235 -11.15 16.81 -10.58
C ALA A 235 -10.75 17.80 -9.49
N LEU A 236 -9.47 17.81 -9.09
CA LEU A 236 -8.92 18.68 -8.05
C LEU A 236 -8.94 20.18 -8.42
N GLU A 237 -8.96 20.52 -9.71
CA GLU A 237 -9.14 21.91 -10.19
C GLU A 237 -10.57 22.43 -10.05
N MET A 238 -11.55 21.57 -9.74
CA MET A 238 -12.94 21.99 -9.59
C MET A 238 -13.15 22.75 -8.27
N PRO A 239 -14.05 23.76 -8.23
CA PRO A 239 -14.35 24.51 -7.01
C PRO A 239 -14.79 23.63 -5.83
N ALA A 240 -15.48 22.52 -6.11
CA ALA A 240 -15.93 21.55 -5.10
C ALA A 240 -14.80 20.99 -4.24
N ALA A 241 -13.58 20.84 -4.78
CA ALA A 241 -12.43 20.29 -4.07
C ALA A 241 -12.10 21.10 -2.79
N ALA A 242 -12.27 22.43 -2.83
CA ALA A 242 -12.02 23.29 -1.68
C ALA A 242 -13.05 23.11 -0.55
N SER A 243 -14.26 22.67 -0.89
CA SER A 243 -15.35 22.43 0.08
C SER A 243 -15.39 20.99 0.60
N LEU A 244 -14.59 20.09 0.01
CA LEU A 244 -14.60 18.66 0.28
C LEU A 244 -13.18 18.16 0.62
N PRO A 245 -12.60 18.58 1.75
CA PRO A 245 -11.20 18.32 2.08
C PRO A 245 -10.85 16.83 2.17
N LEU A 246 -11.76 15.99 2.69
CA LEU A 246 -11.54 14.54 2.73
C LEU A 246 -11.42 13.94 1.33
N ASP A 247 -12.34 14.30 0.43
CA ASP A 247 -12.35 13.73 -0.92
C ASP A 247 -11.20 14.28 -1.77
N ALA A 248 -10.84 15.56 -1.58
CA ALA A 248 -9.65 16.16 -2.17
C ALA A 248 -8.37 15.46 -1.69
N GLY A 249 -8.28 15.11 -0.40
CA GLY A 249 -7.18 14.34 0.16
C GLY A 249 -7.06 12.93 -0.45
N MET A 250 -8.20 12.24 -0.65
CA MET A 250 -8.23 10.93 -1.32
C MET A 250 -7.80 11.05 -2.80
N ALA A 251 -8.36 12.01 -3.53
CA ALA A 251 -8.00 12.23 -4.94
C ALA A 251 -6.52 12.60 -5.12
N GLN A 252 -5.94 13.40 -4.23
CA GLN A 252 -4.50 13.68 -4.22
C GLN A 252 -3.66 12.44 -3.90
N SER A 253 -4.13 11.58 -2.97
CA SER A 253 -3.45 10.32 -2.64
C SER A 253 -3.43 9.36 -3.83
N HIS A 254 -4.55 9.22 -4.55
CA HIS A 254 -4.63 8.43 -5.78
C HIS A 254 -3.73 9.00 -6.87
N ARG A 255 -3.70 10.33 -7.04
CA ARG A 255 -2.83 11.00 -8.01
C ARG A 255 -1.36 10.76 -7.68
N ALA A 256 -0.99 10.82 -6.40
CA ALA A 256 0.35 10.50 -5.94
C ALA A 256 0.73 9.04 -6.23
N ALA A 257 -0.19 8.09 -6.00
CA ALA A 257 0.01 6.68 -6.36
C ALA A 257 0.23 6.49 -7.87
N CYS A 258 -0.49 7.21 -8.73
CA CYS A 258 -0.24 7.21 -10.16
C CYS A 258 1.20 7.64 -10.49
N TYR A 259 1.70 8.72 -9.89
CA TYR A 259 3.07 9.19 -10.12
C TYR A 259 4.14 8.26 -9.54
N MET A 260 3.88 7.61 -8.40
CA MET A 260 4.77 6.56 -7.89
C MET A 260 4.89 5.42 -8.90
N SER A 261 3.78 4.98 -9.49
CA SER A 261 3.78 3.94 -10.52
C SER A 261 4.37 4.42 -11.85
N LEU A 262 4.18 5.69 -12.24
CA LEU A 262 4.83 6.24 -13.43
C LEU A 262 6.35 6.23 -13.26
N ALA A 263 6.88 6.60 -12.10
CA ALA A 263 8.30 6.49 -11.83
C ALA A 263 8.84 5.06 -12.03
N ASP A 264 8.05 4.05 -11.67
CA ASP A 264 8.40 2.63 -11.87
C ASP A 264 8.30 2.18 -13.34
N LEU A 265 7.38 2.76 -14.12
CA LEU A 265 7.09 2.36 -15.49
C LEU A 265 7.94 3.12 -16.53
N SER A 266 8.14 4.42 -16.35
CA SER A 266 8.87 5.28 -17.29
C SER A 266 10.32 5.53 -16.89
N GLY A 267 10.65 5.37 -15.60
CA GLY A 267 11.95 5.75 -15.05
C GLY A 267 12.16 7.26 -14.97
N GLU A 268 11.14 8.09 -15.22
CA GLU A 268 11.27 9.55 -15.15
C GLU A 268 11.45 10.04 -13.71
N PRO A 269 12.59 10.69 -13.36
CA PRO A 269 12.85 11.11 -11.98
C PRO A 269 11.86 12.14 -11.43
N SER A 270 11.29 12.98 -12.31
CA SER A 270 10.31 14.02 -11.97
C SER A 270 9.03 13.46 -11.36
N CYS A 271 8.65 12.23 -11.72
CA CYS A 271 7.46 11.58 -11.18
C CYS A 271 7.53 11.42 -9.66
N LEU A 272 8.71 11.13 -9.08
CA LEU A 272 8.85 10.98 -7.63
C LEU A 272 8.69 12.33 -6.90
N THR A 273 9.17 13.43 -7.48
CA THR A 273 8.94 14.77 -6.92
C THR A 273 7.48 15.17 -7.00
N THR A 274 6.80 14.89 -8.11
CA THR A 274 5.37 15.17 -8.26
C THR A 274 4.51 14.30 -7.33
N ALA A 275 4.89 13.03 -7.12
CA ALA A 275 4.25 12.18 -6.12
C ALA A 275 4.39 12.76 -4.71
N ALA A 276 5.60 13.23 -4.34
CA ALA A 276 5.83 13.85 -3.04
C ALA A 276 5.03 15.15 -2.83
N GLU A 277 4.85 15.95 -3.89
CA GLU A 277 4.00 17.14 -3.87
C GLU A 277 2.52 16.79 -3.72
N ALA A 278 2.02 15.80 -4.48
CA ALA A 278 0.64 15.33 -4.37
C ALA A 278 0.35 14.74 -2.97
N PHE A 279 1.28 13.97 -2.39
CA PHE A 279 1.13 13.52 -1.00
C PHE A 279 1.19 14.67 0.01
N ALA A 280 1.97 15.73 -0.24
CA ALA A 280 1.95 16.92 0.60
C ALA A 280 0.57 17.61 0.55
N SER A 281 0.01 17.79 -0.64
CA SER A 281 -1.35 18.33 -0.81
C SER A 281 -2.43 17.44 -0.20
N ALA A 282 -2.27 16.11 -0.26
CA ALA A 282 -3.15 15.17 0.42
C ALA A 282 -3.10 15.38 1.95
N ALA A 283 -1.90 15.48 2.52
CA ALA A 283 -1.72 15.77 3.94
C ALA A 283 -2.36 17.11 4.34
N ASP A 284 -2.16 18.17 3.55
CA ASP A 284 -2.77 19.49 3.82
C ASP A 284 -4.30 19.42 3.81
N ALA A 285 -4.89 18.67 2.87
CA ALA A 285 -6.34 18.48 2.79
C ALA A 285 -6.89 17.66 3.96
N PHE A 286 -6.19 16.60 4.38
CA PHE A 286 -6.60 15.80 5.54
C PHE A 286 -6.49 16.58 6.86
N GLY A 287 -5.40 17.33 7.05
CA GLY A 287 -5.11 18.08 8.28
C GLY A 287 -4.79 17.17 9.47
N ALA A 288 -3.76 17.54 10.24
CA ALA A 288 -3.28 16.74 11.38
C ALA A 288 -4.34 16.58 12.49
N ASP A 289 -5.19 17.59 12.70
CA ASP A 289 -6.21 17.58 13.75
C ASP A 289 -7.53 16.95 13.27
N SER A 290 -7.88 17.17 12.00
CA SER A 290 -9.15 16.71 11.44
C SER A 290 -9.12 15.23 11.10
N GLN A 291 -8.03 14.78 10.47
CA GLN A 291 -7.92 13.42 9.95
C GLN A 291 -6.48 12.88 10.17
N PRO A 292 -6.08 12.67 11.44
CA PRO A 292 -4.69 12.41 11.83
C PRO A 292 -4.08 11.18 11.15
N ASP A 293 -4.86 10.11 10.97
CA ASP A 293 -4.35 8.86 10.38
C ASP A 293 -4.07 8.99 8.89
N ASP A 294 -4.95 9.66 8.13
CA ASP A 294 -4.73 9.87 6.70
C ASP A 294 -3.66 10.94 6.46
N TRP A 295 -3.62 11.98 7.30
CA TRP A 295 -2.51 12.94 7.32
C TRP A 295 -1.16 12.26 7.52
N ALA A 296 -1.03 11.40 8.54
CA ALA A 296 0.21 10.72 8.84
C ALA A 296 0.58 9.68 7.77
N LEU A 297 -0.42 9.02 7.17
CA LEU A 297 -0.21 8.11 6.05
C LEU A 297 0.30 8.85 4.81
N ALA A 298 -0.26 10.03 4.51
CA ALA A 298 0.21 10.89 3.42
C ALA A 298 1.66 11.37 3.67
N GLN A 299 2.01 11.76 4.90
CA GLN A 299 3.40 12.10 5.24
C GLN A 299 4.36 10.92 5.13
N MET A 300 3.94 9.72 5.55
CA MET A 300 4.73 8.50 5.38
C MET A 300 5.02 8.22 3.91
N ASN A 301 3.99 8.25 3.06
CA ASN A 301 4.14 7.98 1.63
C ASN A 301 4.92 9.09 0.90
N ARG A 302 4.77 10.35 1.33
CA ARG A 302 5.63 11.46 0.90
C ARG A 302 7.09 11.17 1.22
N GLY A 303 7.37 10.67 2.42
CA GLY A 303 8.70 10.26 2.84
C GLY A 303 9.27 9.16 1.93
N HIS A 304 8.46 8.15 1.58
CA HIS A 304 8.88 7.09 0.65
C HIS A 304 9.21 7.65 -0.74
N ALA A 305 8.38 8.54 -1.29
CA ALA A 305 8.63 9.18 -2.58
C ALA A 305 9.95 10.00 -2.58
N LEU A 306 10.17 10.80 -1.54
CA LEU A 306 11.37 11.60 -1.36
C LEU A 306 12.63 10.77 -1.14
N TYR A 307 12.52 9.68 -0.38
CA TYR A 307 13.62 8.73 -0.19
C TYR A 307 14.04 8.14 -1.54
N ARG A 308 13.08 7.61 -2.30
CA ARG A 308 13.34 7.06 -3.64
C ARG A 308 13.96 8.09 -4.57
N HIS A 309 13.45 9.33 -4.57
CA HIS A 309 14.02 10.40 -5.38
C HIS A 309 15.47 10.70 -4.99
N GLY A 310 15.75 10.86 -3.70
CA GLY A 310 17.09 11.16 -3.19
C GLY A 310 18.09 10.01 -3.39
N ALA A 311 17.64 8.76 -3.25
CA ALA A 311 18.48 7.58 -3.50
C ALA A 311 18.81 7.44 -4.99
N ASN A 312 17.85 7.67 -5.89
CA ASN A 312 18.06 7.56 -7.34
C ASN A 312 18.92 8.69 -7.91
N SER A 313 18.80 9.90 -7.37
CA SER A 313 19.51 11.09 -7.86
C SER A 313 20.79 11.41 -7.08
N ASN A 314 21.11 10.66 -6.01
CA ASN A 314 22.12 11.02 -5.01
C ASN A 314 21.93 12.47 -4.52
N GLU A 315 20.69 12.86 -4.20
CA GLU A 315 20.35 14.19 -3.69
C GLU A 315 20.09 14.16 -2.18
N PRO A 316 21.04 14.60 -1.34
CA PRO A 316 20.89 14.67 0.11
C PRO A 316 19.67 15.43 0.62
N ARG A 317 19.27 16.50 -0.08
CA ARG A 317 18.13 17.33 0.33
C ARG A 317 16.83 16.54 0.31
N SER A 318 16.66 15.67 -0.68
CA SER A 318 15.50 14.79 -0.78
C SER A 318 15.47 13.75 0.34
N LEU A 319 16.62 13.18 0.70
CA LEU A 319 16.74 12.27 1.84
C LEU A 319 16.45 12.98 3.19
N GLN A 320 16.92 14.21 3.37
CA GLN A 320 16.61 15.03 4.54
C GLN A 320 15.11 15.36 4.63
N ALA A 321 14.49 15.68 3.50
CA ALA A 321 13.05 15.92 3.41
C ALA A 321 12.24 14.66 3.72
N ALA A 322 12.72 13.47 3.30
CA ALA A 322 12.11 12.19 3.65
C ALA A 322 12.13 11.94 5.16
N ILE A 323 13.27 12.15 5.83
CA ILE A 323 13.39 12.04 7.29
C ILE A 323 12.40 12.98 8.00
N LYS A 324 12.27 14.21 7.51
CA LYS A 324 11.29 15.16 8.06
C LYS A 324 9.86 14.64 7.91
N ALA A 325 9.49 14.12 6.74
CA ALA A 325 8.15 13.58 6.50
C ALA A 325 7.85 12.36 7.37
N TYR A 326 8.80 11.43 7.55
CA TYR A 326 8.66 10.34 8.50
C TYR A 326 8.52 10.83 9.94
N GLY A 327 9.28 11.85 10.33
CA GLY A 327 9.18 12.50 11.63
C GLY A 327 7.80 13.10 11.90
N GLU A 328 7.15 13.69 10.89
CA GLU A 328 5.77 14.15 10.98
C GLU A 328 4.80 12.97 11.20
N ALA A 329 4.90 11.91 10.39
CA ALA A 329 4.06 10.71 10.53
C ALA A 329 4.19 10.04 11.91
N LEU A 330 5.41 10.04 12.49
CA LEU A 330 5.70 9.48 13.81
C LEU A 330 5.04 10.22 14.98
N LYS A 331 4.56 11.45 14.78
CA LYS A 331 3.77 12.17 15.79
C LYS A 331 2.41 11.49 16.04
N VAL A 332 1.88 10.80 15.03
CA VAL A 332 0.59 10.11 15.07
C VAL A 332 0.78 8.59 15.20
N PHE A 333 1.68 8.01 14.40
CA PHE A 333 2.00 6.58 14.47
C PHE A 333 3.10 6.35 15.49
N THR A 334 2.69 6.30 16.76
CA THR A 334 3.57 5.98 17.88
C THR A 334 3.62 4.47 18.11
N ARG A 335 4.66 4.00 18.83
CA ARG A 335 4.78 2.59 19.22
C ARG A 335 3.55 2.07 19.97
N GLY A 336 2.92 2.89 20.81
CA GLY A 336 1.76 2.50 21.61
C GLY A 336 0.44 2.48 20.83
N ARG A 337 0.28 3.39 19.86
CA ARG A 337 -0.97 3.56 19.09
C ARG A 337 -1.00 2.69 17.83
N SER A 338 0.12 2.62 17.11
CA SER A 338 0.22 1.96 15.81
C SER A 338 1.58 1.26 15.67
N PRO A 339 1.86 0.21 16.46
CA PRO A 339 3.18 -0.40 16.55
C PRO A 339 3.73 -0.86 15.19
N ALA A 340 2.88 -1.44 14.33
CA ALA A 340 3.27 -1.87 12.99
C ALA A 340 3.80 -0.70 12.15
N ARG A 341 2.98 0.36 11.99
CA ARG A 341 3.35 1.59 11.24
C ARG A 341 4.56 2.30 11.85
N TRP A 342 4.64 2.37 13.18
CA TRP A 342 5.78 2.95 13.87
C TRP A 342 7.08 2.20 13.56
N SER A 343 7.06 0.87 13.58
CA SER A 343 8.24 0.05 13.25
C SER A 343 8.68 0.19 11.80
N GLU A 344 7.72 0.39 10.89
CA GLU A 344 7.97 0.66 9.48
C GLU A 344 8.65 2.01 9.29
N LEU A 345 8.11 3.07 9.89
CA LEU A 345 8.70 4.41 9.86
C LEU A 345 10.10 4.44 10.47
N MET A 346 10.32 3.76 11.60
CA MET A 346 11.66 3.59 12.19
C MET A 346 12.61 2.92 11.20
N ASN A 347 12.20 1.82 10.56
CA ASN A 347 13.04 1.14 9.58
C ASN A 347 13.32 2.02 8.35
N SER A 348 12.32 2.67 7.77
CA SER A 348 12.48 3.57 6.62
C SER A 348 13.37 4.78 6.93
N GLN A 349 13.22 5.37 8.12
CA GLN A 349 14.09 6.45 8.58
C GLN A 349 15.53 5.97 8.78
N GLY A 350 15.72 4.74 9.31
CA GLY A 350 17.04 4.11 9.41
C GLY A 350 17.73 3.92 8.07
N ILE A 351 17.01 3.40 7.05
CA ILE A 351 17.53 3.26 5.69
C ILE A 351 17.93 4.62 5.11
N THR A 352 17.09 5.63 5.29
CA THR A 352 17.34 6.99 4.77
C THR A 352 18.56 7.64 5.44
N LEU A 353 18.73 7.44 6.75
CA LEU A 353 19.89 7.91 7.50
C LEU A 353 21.19 7.20 7.09
N ALA A 354 21.13 5.89 6.83
CA ALA A 354 22.28 5.13 6.32
C ALA A 354 22.74 5.65 4.96
N GLN A 355 21.81 5.88 4.02
CA GLN A 355 22.12 6.48 2.70
C GLN A 355 22.77 7.87 2.82
N LEU A 356 22.26 8.71 3.73
CA LEU A 356 22.87 10.01 4.02
C LEU A 356 24.26 9.88 4.64
N ALA A 357 24.45 8.93 5.55
CA ALA A 357 25.74 8.67 6.19
C ALA A 357 26.81 8.30 5.16
N GLU A 358 26.46 7.47 4.18
CA GLU A 358 27.33 7.11 3.06
C GLU A 358 27.69 8.33 2.19
N SER A 359 26.71 9.19 1.92
CA SER A 359 26.92 10.39 1.09
C SER A 359 27.87 11.43 1.73
N PHE A 360 27.93 11.50 3.06
CA PHE A 360 28.74 12.49 3.79
C PHE A 360 29.87 11.88 4.65
N SER A 361 30.08 10.57 4.61
CA SER A 361 31.01 9.85 5.50
C SER A 361 30.77 10.16 7.00
N GLY A 362 29.51 10.32 7.41
CA GLY A 362 29.15 10.80 8.75
C GLY A 362 28.81 9.68 9.74
N THR A 363 29.69 9.41 10.70
CA THR A 363 29.47 8.38 11.75
C THR A 363 28.24 8.65 12.60
N ALA A 364 27.94 9.92 12.93
CA ALA A 364 26.76 10.30 13.70
C ALA A 364 25.43 9.94 13.01
N LEU A 365 25.37 9.99 11.68
CA LEU A 365 24.19 9.57 10.91
C LEU A 365 24.06 8.05 10.89
N ALA A 366 25.17 7.33 10.79
CA ALA A 366 25.18 5.87 10.85
C ALA A 366 24.78 5.36 12.25
N GLU A 367 25.19 6.03 13.33
CA GLU A 367 24.74 5.75 14.70
C GLU A 367 23.21 5.92 14.84
N GLN A 368 22.65 7.00 14.30
CA GLN A 368 21.21 7.22 14.28
C GLN A 368 20.46 6.16 13.44
N ALA A 369 21.04 5.72 12.33
CA ALA A 369 20.48 4.64 11.53
C ALA A 369 20.39 3.33 12.32
N VAL A 370 21.48 2.96 13.02
CA VAL A 370 21.53 1.80 13.92
C VAL A 370 20.46 1.90 15.01
N GLU A 371 20.29 3.06 15.64
CA GLU A 371 19.24 3.28 16.65
C GLU A 371 17.83 3.07 16.07
N CYS A 372 17.57 3.60 14.87
CA CYS A 372 16.29 3.44 14.19
C CYS A 372 15.98 1.96 13.88
N PHE A 373 16.95 1.20 13.38
CA PHE A 373 16.76 -0.24 13.14
C PHE A 373 16.52 -1.04 14.42
N MET A 374 17.26 -0.73 15.48
CA MET A 374 17.05 -1.34 16.80
C MET A 374 15.63 -1.06 17.32
N LYS A 375 15.15 0.18 17.20
CA LYS A 375 13.76 0.56 17.54
C LYS A 375 12.73 -0.24 16.72
N ALA A 376 12.93 -0.37 15.41
CA ALA A 376 12.03 -1.18 14.57
C ALA A 376 11.97 -2.65 15.04
N LEU A 377 13.10 -3.22 15.44
CA LEU A 377 13.23 -4.60 15.94
C LEU A 377 12.59 -4.81 17.33
N GLU A 378 12.25 -3.75 18.07
CA GLU A 378 11.47 -3.88 19.31
C GLU A 378 10.02 -4.33 19.06
N VAL A 379 9.51 -4.12 17.84
CA VAL A 379 8.17 -4.52 17.41
C VAL A 379 8.23 -5.68 16.42
N ARG A 380 9.13 -5.58 15.42
CA ARG A 380 9.35 -6.64 14.44
C ARG A 380 10.11 -7.77 15.12
N ARG A 381 9.41 -8.78 15.64
CA ARG A 381 10.01 -9.95 16.30
C ARG A 381 10.09 -11.13 15.35
N ARG A 382 11.15 -11.94 15.46
CA ARG A 382 11.39 -13.12 14.60
C ARG A 382 10.19 -14.07 14.58
N GLU A 383 9.54 -14.26 15.71
CA GLU A 383 8.42 -15.21 15.86
C GLU A 383 7.08 -14.65 15.35
N ALA A 384 6.96 -13.32 15.23
CA ALA A 384 5.70 -12.66 14.88
C ALA A 384 5.66 -12.23 13.41
N VAL A 385 6.76 -11.68 12.89
CA VAL A 385 6.88 -11.17 11.53
C VAL A 385 8.29 -11.48 10.99
N PRO A 386 8.65 -12.78 10.82
CA PRO A 386 10.02 -13.22 10.54
C PRO A 386 10.65 -12.50 9.35
N GLY A 387 9.92 -12.32 8.24
CA GLY A 387 10.42 -11.62 7.06
C GLY A 387 10.79 -10.16 7.32
N LEU A 388 9.94 -9.40 8.03
CA LEU A 388 10.23 -8.00 8.38
C LEU A 388 11.36 -7.89 9.40
N TRP A 389 11.46 -8.83 10.35
CA TRP A 389 12.58 -8.91 11.28
C TRP A 389 13.90 -9.17 10.52
N ALA A 390 13.92 -10.12 9.60
CA ALA A 390 15.10 -10.45 8.79
C ALA A 390 15.55 -9.25 7.92
N ALA A 391 14.60 -8.54 7.29
CA ALA A 391 14.90 -7.31 6.55
C ALA A 391 15.52 -6.23 7.46
N SER A 392 14.95 -5.99 8.64
CA SER A 392 15.52 -5.03 9.60
C SER A 392 16.87 -5.46 10.16
N GLN A 393 17.11 -6.76 10.36
CA GLN A 393 18.41 -7.31 10.76
C GLN A 393 19.46 -7.13 9.66
N ASN A 394 19.11 -7.38 8.39
CA ASN A 394 20.01 -7.14 7.26
C ASN A 394 20.45 -5.66 7.22
N ASN A 395 19.49 -4.74 7.30
CA ASN A 395 19.77 -3.30 7.29
C ASN A 395 20.59 -2.85 8.50
N LEU A 396 20.30 -3.40 9.69
CA LEU A 396 21.10 -3.18 10.88
C LEU A 396 22.54 -3.67 10.69
N GLY A 397 22.72 -4.85 10.12
CA GLY A 397 24.03 -5.42 9.82
C GLY A 397 24.85 -4.53 8.89
N ALA A 398 24.24 -4.02 7.81
CA ALA A 398 24.89 -3.12 6.88
C ALA A 398 25.32 -1.79 7.56
N ALA A 399 24.42 -1.18 8.34
CA ALA A 399 24.74 0.05 9.07
C ALA A 399 25.84 -0.15 10.12
N LEU A 400 25.81 -1.26 10.87
CA LEU A 400 26.85 -1.63 11.84
C LEU A 400 28.20 -1.89 11.16
N PHE A 401 28.22 -2.55 10.01
CA PHE A 401 29.44 -2.77 9.25
C PHE A 401 30.06 -1.44 8.81
N SER A 402 29.26 -0.56 8.20
CA SER A 402 29.73 0.76 7.74
C SER A 402 30.27 1.59 8.91
N LEU A 403 29.59 1.59 10.06
CA LEU A 403 30.05 2.28 11.26
C LEU A 403 31.32 1.65 11.86
N GLY A 404 31.42 0.32 11.96
CA GLY A 404 32.60 -0.39 12.45
C GLY A 404 33.82 -0.25 11.53
N LYS A 405 33.59 -0.15 10.21
CA LYS A 405 34.63 0.20 9.24
C LYS A 405 35.15 1.61 9.49
N ALA A 406 34.26 2.59 9.61
CA ALA A 406 34.61 4.00 9.78
C ALA A 406 35.29 4.31 11.13
N THR A 407 34.86 3.66 12.21
CA THR A 407 35.36 3.90 13.57
C THR A 407 36.55 3.03 13.96
N GLY A 408 36.77 1.92 13.26
CA GLY A 408 37.74 0.90 13.68
C GLY A 408 37.22 -0.05 14.76
N ASP A 409 35.96 0.08 15.18
CA ASP A 409 35.39 -0.75 16.26
C ASP A 409 35.00 -2.14 15.75
N ASN A 410 35.75 -3.15 16.20
CA ASN A 410 35.53 -4.55 15.83
C ASN A 410 34.31 -5.17 16.51
N SER A 411 33.82 -4.61 17.62
CA SER A 411 32.59 -5.08 18.27
C SER A 411 31.37 -4.80 17.39
N LEU A 412 31.37 -3.68 16.67
CA LEU A 412 30.32 -3.35 15.69
C LEU A 412 30.34 -4.33 14.51
N LEU A 413 31.53 -4.70 14.03
CA LEU A 413 31.68 -5.70 12.97
C LEU A 413 31.17 -7.09 13.40
N GLN A 414 31.48 -7.53 14.62
CA GLN A 414 30.96 -8.79 15.16
C GLN A 414 29.42 -8.78 15.30
N ARG A 415 28.85 -7.65 15.72
CA ARG A 415 27.40 -7.45 15.76
C ARG A 415 26.80 -7.47 14.35
N ALA A 416 27.46 -6.86 13.36
CA ALA A 416 27.03 -6.90 11.97
C ALA A 416 26.93 -8.33 11.44
N ALA A 417 27.97 -9.15 11.64
CA ALA A 417 27.96 -10.56 11.26
C ALA A 417 26.81 -11.33 11.94
N SER A 418 26.56 -11.06 13.22
CA SER A 418 25.47 -11.70 13.97
C SER A 418 24.09 -11.34 13.41
N SER A 419 23.88 -10.07 13.07
CA SER A 419 22.64 -9.61 12.43
C SER A 419 22.44 -10.23 11.05
N PHE A 420 23.49 -10.29 10.22
CA PHE A 420 23.41 -10.95 8.91
C PHE A 420 23.09 -12.44 9.01
N ARG A 421 23.73 -13.17 9.94
CA ARG A 421 23.43 -14.60 10.16
C ARG A 421 21.99 -14.83 10.57
N GLY A 422 21.48 -14.02 11.51
CA GLY A 422 20.08 -14.09 11.93
C GLY A 422 19.11 -13.89 10.76
N ALA A 423 19.33 -12.86 9.93
CA ALA A 423 18.52 -12.64 8.73
C ALA A 423 18.62 -13.81 7.73
N MET A 424 19.81 -14.38 7.57
CA MET A 424 20.09 -15.45 6.62
C MET A 424 19.37 -16.75 6.99
N GLU A 425 19.31 -17.10 8.28
CA GLU A 425 18.54 -18.25 8.77
C GLU A 425 17.07 -18.15 8.34
N VAL A 426 16.45 -17.00 8.58
CA VAL A 426 15.05 -16.77 8.22
C VAL A 426 14.83 -16.83 6.71
N TYR A 427 15.72 -16.24 5.92
CA TYR A 427 15.60 -16.30 4.47
C TYR A 427 15.84 -17.71 3.91
N ARG A 428 16.71 -18.51 4.55
CA ARG A 428 16.91 -19.91 4.20
C ARG A 428 15.66 -20.74 4.50
N GLU A 429 15.06 -20.56 5.67
CA GLU A 429 13.78 -21.19 6.05
C GLU A 429 12.64 -20.80 5.08
N ALA A 430 12.65 -19.56 4.57
CA ALA A 430 11.69 -19.05 3.60
C ALA A 430 11.98 -19.43 2.13
N GLY A 431 13.11 -20.10 1.84
CA GLY A 431 13.51 -20.45 0.47
C GLY A 431 13.99 -19.26 -0.38
N SER A 432 14.32 -18.12 0.22
CA SER A 432 14.77 -16.91 -0.47
C SER A 432 16.26 -16.98 -0.81
N THR A 433 16.61 -17.80 -1.81
CA THR A 433 18.00 -18.09 -2.22
C THR A 433 18.84 -16.85 -2.53
N ASN A 434 18.27 -15.86 -3.23
CA ASN A 434 18.97 -14.61 -3.56
C ASN A 434 19.38 -13.82 -2.30
N ASN A 435 18.48 -13.72 -1.31
CA ASN A 435 18.77 -13.01 -0.08
C ASN A 435 19.83 -13.74 0.75
N VAL A 436 19.81 -15.08 0.74
CA VAL A 436 20.85 -15.91 1.38
C VAL A 436 22.21 -15.60 0.75
N HIS A 437 22.32 -15.58 -0.58
CA HIS A 437 23.56 -15.27 -1.29
C HIS A 437 24.11 -13.88 -0.98
N VAL A 438 23.24 -12.85 -0.96
CA VAL A 438 23.63 -11.49 -0.58
C VAL A 438 24.18 -11.45 0.85
N LEU A 439 23.53 -12.14 1.78
CA LEU A 439 23.96 -12.19 3.18
C LEU A 439 25.26 -12.97 3.37
N GLN A 440 25.47 -14.07 2.64
CA GLN A 440 26.75 -14.79 2.63
C GLN A 440 27.90 -13.87 2.20
N LYS A 441 27.71 -13.11 1.11
CA LYS A 441 28.69 -12.11 0.66
C LYS A 441 28.95 -11.03 1.72
N ASN A 442 27.90 -10.49 2.34
CA ASN A 442 28.03 -9.48 3.38
C ASN A 442 28.76 -10.00 4.63
N ILE A 443 28.48 -11.24 5.06
CA ILE A 443 29.21 -11.92 6.14
C ILE A 443 30.68 -12.08 5.75
N GLY A 444 30.99 -12.62 4.57
CA GLY A 444 32.36 -12.78 4.10
C GLY A 444 33.16 -11.46 4.06
N ARG A 445 32.52 -10.34 3.71
CA ARG A 445 33.13 -9.00 3.78
C ARG A 445 33.47 -8.58 5.21
N VAL A 446 32.57 -8.83 6.16
CA VAL A 446 32.79 -8.56 7.60
C VAL A 446 33.96 -9.40 8.11
N GLU A 447 33.96 -10.69 7.79
CA GLU A 447 34.96 -11.67 8.26
C GLU A 447 36.35 -11.35 7.71
N ARG A 448 36.48 -11.04 6.42
CA ARG A 448 37.74 -10.56 5.84
C ARG A 448 38.26 -9.31 6.54
N LEU A 449 37.38 -8.33 6.84
CA LEU A 449 37.80 -7.12 7.54
C LEU A 449 38.28 -7.42 8.97
N LEU A 450 37.61 -8.34 9.67
CA LEU A 450 38.04 -8.77 11.01
C LEU A 450 39.39 -9.50 10.98
N GLU A 451 39.59 -10.41 10.01
CA GLU A 451 40.86 -11.12 9.80
C GLU A 451 42.01 -10.13 9.52
N THR A 452 41.81 -9.12 8.66
CA THR A 452 42.86 -8.10 8.40
C THR A 452 43.18 -7.25 9.62
N ARG A 453 42.27 -7.17 10.59
CA ARG A 453 42.46 -6.47 11.88
C ARG A 453 42.97 -7.41 12.99
N GLY A 454 43.33 -8.65 12.67
CA GLY A 454 43.86 -9.63 13.62
C GLY A 454 42.83 -10.16 14.61
N VAL A 455 41.52 -10.00 14.32
CA VAL A 455 40.44 -10.54 15.15
C VAL A 455 40.11 -11.94 14.65
N PRO A 456 40.16 -12.97 15.52
CA PRO A 456 39.77 -14.33 15.15
C PRO A 456 38.31 -14.39 14.70
N VAL A 457 38.06 -15.11 13.61
CA VAL A 457 36.72 -15.35 13.07
C VAL A 457 36.44 -16.85 13.15
N THR A 458 35.23 -17.23 13.55
CA THR A 458 34.77 -18.63 13.58
C THR A 458 34.58 -19.14 12.14
N PRO A 459 35.20 -20.27 11.75
CA PRO A 459 35.12 -20.81 10.40
C PRO A 459 33.81 -21.60 10.23
N GLU A 460 32.68 -20.92 10.11
CA GLU A 460 31.41 -21.56 9.70
C GLU A 460 31.09 -21.28 8.21
N SER A 461 31.83 -20.39 7.55
CA SER A 461 31.62 -19.97 6.15
C SER A 461 32.53 -20.66 5.12
N LYS A 462 33.62 -21.31 5.54
CA LYS A 462 34.67 -21.83 4.62
C LYS A 462 34.31 -23.14 3.90
N GLU A 463 33.22 -23.82 4.27
CA GLU A 463 32.77 -25.06 3.61
C GLU A 463 31.76 -24.82 2.47
N GLU A 464 30.98 -23.73 2.48
CA GLU A 464 29.93 -23.49 1.48
C GLU A 464 30.42 -22.74 0.23
N ASP A 465 31.49 -21.93 0.32
CA ASP A 465 32.07 -21.19 -0.82
C ASP A 465 32.56 -22.11 -1.97
N ARG A 466 32.75 -23.41 -1.71
CA ARG A 466 33.17 -24.39 -2.74
C ARG A 466 32.04 -24.85 -3.65
N GLU A 467 30.77 -24.68 -3.28
CA GLU A 467 29.65 -25.07 -4.14
C GLU A 467 29.17 -23.93 -5.07
N THR A 468 29.56 -22.67 -4.82
CA THR A 468 29.11 -21.50 -5.60
C THR A 468 30.21 -20.81 -6.40
N ALA A 469 31.47 -21.25 -6.31
CA ALA A 469 32.62 -20.58 -6.93
C ALA A 469 32.74 -20.69 -8.46
N ASP A 470 31.83 -21.40 -9.15
CA ASP A 470 31.96 -21.66 -10.60
C ASP A 470 31.41 -20.54 -11.52
N GLY A 471 31.21 -19.31 -11.03
CA GLY A 471 30.88 -18.22 -11.96
C GLY A 471 30.64 -16.85 -11.34
N ASP A 472 31.69 -16.15 -10.93
CA ASP A 472 31.86 -14.70 -11.22
C ASP A 472 33.19 -14.19 -10.64
N GLU A 473 34.25 -14.16 -11.46
CA GLU A 473 35.43 -13.34 -11.19
C GLU A 473 35.33 -12.07 -12.05
N SER A 474 34.78 -10.99 -11.49
CA SER A 474 34.97 -9.64 -12.03
C SER A 474 35.32 -8.67 -10.89
N GLY A 475 36.32 -7.83 -11.15
CA GLY A 475 37.08 -7.08 -10.14
C GLY A 475 36.24 -6.18 -9.23
N GLU A 476 36.39 -6.40 -7.93
CA GLU A 476 35.65 -5.71 -6.87
C GLU A 476 36.30 -4.34 -6.55
N LYS A 477 35.59 -3.24 -6.84
CA LYS A 477 35.85 -1.94 -6.19
C LYS A 477 35.34 -1.99 -4.74
N ALA A 478 35.90 -1.13 -3.89
CA ALA A 478 35.62 -1.09 -2.46
C ALA A 478 34.21 -0.56 -2.14
N ASP A 479 33.18 -1.39 -2.31
CA ASP A 479 31.77 -1.02 -2.07
C ASP A 479 31.26 -1.45 -0.67
N ALA A 480 30.23 -0.77 -0.19
CA ALA A 480 29.54 -1.07 1.08
C ALA A 480 28.74 -2.39 0.99
N PRO A 481 28.43 -3.07 2.13
CA PRO A 481 27.55 -4.23 2.14
C PRO A 481 26.16 -3.84 1.63
N ASP A 482 25.59 -4.70 0.81
CA ASP A 482 24.29 -4.43 0.18
C ASP A 482 23.18 -4.56 1.21
N ALA A 483 22.56 -3.42 1.55
CA ALA A 483 21.33 -3.39 2.31
C ALA A 483 20.19 -3.72 1.35
N GLY A 484 19.92 -5.02 1.20
CA GLY A 484 18.80 -5.54 0.38
C GLY A 484 17.48 -4.86 0.73
N GLY A 485 17.18 -3.78 0.02
CA GLY A 485 15.88 -3.15 -0.04
C GLY A 485 15.03 -3.94 -1.02
N ASP A 486 13.85 -4.35 -0.57
CA ASP A 486 12.83 -4.99 -1.39
C ASP A 486 12.45 -4.06 -2.56
N THR A 487 13.17 -4.21 -3.67
CA THR A 487 12.84 -3.61 -4.95
C THR A 487 12.30 -4.74 -5.80
N THR A 488 10.98 -4.87 -5.82
CA THR A 488 10.28 -5.57 -6.89
C THR A 488 10.43 -4.76 -8.18
N GLY A 489 11.65 -4.70 -8.72
CA GLY A 489 12.00 -4.14 -10.00
C GLY A 489 12.56 -5.25 -10.87
N LYS A 490 11.68 -6.02 -11.53
CA LYS A 490 12.09 -6.85 -12.66
C LYS A 490 12.78 -5.94 -13.69
N LYS A 491 14.06 -6.19 -13.97
CA LYS A 491 14.72 -5.67 -15.17
C LYS A 491 13.92 -6.15 -16.40
N PRO A 492 13.63 -5.29 -17.39
CA PRO A 492 13.21 -5.78 -18.70
C PRO A 492 14.43 -6.38 -19.42
N ASP A 493 14.25 -7.60 -19.92
CA ASP A 493 15.07 -8.18 -20.98
C ASP A 493 14.80 -7.50 -22.33
#